data_AF-A0A258C6M7-F1
#
_entry.id   AF-A0A258C6M7-F1
#
_cell.length_a   1.000
_cell.length_b   1.000
_cell.length_c   1.000
_cell.angle_alpha   90.00
_cell.angle_beta   90.00
_cell.angle_gamma   90.00
#
_symmetry.space_group_name_H-M   'P 1'
#
loop_
_entity.id
_entity.type
_entity.pdbx_description
1 polymer ?
#
loop_
_entity_poly.entity_id
_entity_poly.type
_entity_poly.pdbx_seq_one_letter_code
_entity_poly.pdbx_strand_id
1 'polypeptide(L)' 'MSDALIRFLFQQKHVRGELAYVQQSLNQMLEHHQYPLPVKQLLAELVVATSLLTA' A
#
# COMPACT_ATOMS: atom_id res chain seq x y z
N MET A 1 3.36 13.04 2.41
CA MET A 1 4.42 12.07 2.76
C MET A 1 4.68 11.22 1.54
N SER A 2 5.95 10.86 1.28
CA SER A 2 6.32 10.00 0.16
C SER A 2 5.99 8.53 0.45
N ASP A 3 5.85 7.74 -0.60
CA ASP A 3 5.64 6.29 -0.45
C ASP A 3 6.87 5.60 0.15
N ALA A 4 6.63 4.51 0.90
CA ALA A 4 7.69 3.75 1.55
C ALA A 4 7.28 2.29 1.80
N LEU A 5 8.24 1.38 1.71
CA LEU A 5 8.08 -0.04 2.04
C LEU A 5 9.15 -0.43 3.06
N ILE A 6 8.73 -0.81 4.26
CA ILE A 6 9.60 -1.15 5.38
C ILE A 6 9.47 -2.64 5.66
N ARG A 7 10.60 -3.35 5.67
CA ARG A 7 10.68 -4.76 6.03
C ARG A 7 11.31 -4.89 7.41
N PHE A 8 10.76 -5.75 8.25
CA PHE A 8 11.30 -6.02 9.57
C PHE A 8 11.15 -7.50 9.95
N LEU A 9 11.98 -7.94 10.89
CA LEU A 9 11.99 -9.29 11.40
C LEU A 9 11.84 -9.24 12.91
N PHE A 10 10.95 -10.07 13.45
CA PHE A 10 10.87 -10.26 14.89
C PHE A 10 12.01 -11.17 15.32
N GLN A 11 13.07 -10.65 15.96
CA GLN A 11 14.27 -11.45 16.23
C GLN A 11 14.02 -12.72 17.07
N GLN A 12 13.02 -12.70 17.95
CA GLN A 12 12.69 -13.82 18.84
C GLN A 12 11.56 -14.72 18.33
N LYS A 13 11.01 -14.44 17.14
CA LYS A 13 9.94 -15.23 16.50
C LYS A 13 10.23 -15.32 15.01
N HIS A 14 10.17 -16.49 14.39
CA HIS A 14 10.43 -16.66 12.95
C HIS A 14 9.31 -16.08 12.07
N VAL A 15 9.05 -14.78 12.20
CA VAL A 15 7.99 -14.02 11.53
C VAL A 15 8.62 -12.77 10.92
N ARG A 16 8.39 -12.59 9.62
CA ARG A 16 8.68 -11.37 8.87
C ARG A 16 7.44 -10.50 8.85
N GLY A 17 7.64 -9.20 9.07
CA GLY A 17 6.60 -8.19 8.96
C GLY A 17 6.99 -7.15 7.91
N GLU A 18 5.96 -6.54 7.34
CA GLU A 18 6.11 -5.52 6.31
C GLU A 18 5.10 -4.39 6.52
N LEU A 19 5.50 -3.20 6.13
CA LEU A 19 4.67 -2.01 6.22
C LEU A 19 4.83 -1.19 4.95
N ALA A 20 3.71 -0.92 4.28
CA ALA A 20 3.66 -0.15 3.04
C ALA A 20 2.86 1.15 3.22
N TYR A 21 3.45 2.27 2.79
CA TYR A 21 2.79 3.56 2.61
C TYR A 21 2.72 3.85 1.11
N VAL A 22 1.51 4.04 0.56
CA VAL A 22 1.27 4.19 -0.89
C VAL A 22 0.43 5.43 -1.22
N GLN A 23 0.40 6.43 -0.31
CA GLN A 23 -0.48 7.58 -0.43
C GLN A 23 -0.20 8.45 -1.66
N GLN A 24 1.07 8.64 -2.03
CA GLN A 24 1.43 9.48 -3.17
C GLN A 24 1.08 8.78 -4.48
N SER A 25 1.50 7.51 -4.65
CA SER A 25 1.16 6.71 -5.84
C SER A 25 -0.35 6.55 -6.01
N LEU A 26 -1.08 6.32 -4.91
CA LEU A 26 -2.54 6.22 -4.95
C LEU A 26 -3.18 7.55 -5.39
N ASN A 27 -2.73 8.68 -4.84
CA ASN A 27 -3.26 9.99 -5.23
C ASN A 27 -3.01 10.29 -6.72
N GLN A 28 -1.82 10.01 -7.23
CA GLN A 28 -1.48 10.19 -8.64
C GLN A 28 -2.34 9.29 -9.54
N MET A 29 -2.61 8.04 -9.12
CA MET A 29 -3.48 7.13 -9.87
C MET A 29 -4.93 7.65 -9.94
N LEU A 30 -5.40 8.32 -8.89
CA LEU A 30 -6.77 8.83 -8.78
C LEU A 30 -6.97 10.24 -9.36
N GLU A 31 -5.89 11.01 -9.59
CA GLU A 31 -5.93 12.46 -9.88
C GLU A 31 -6.79 12.84 -11.08
N HIS A 32 -6.82 12.00 -12.13
CA HIS A 32 -7.60 12.24 -13.34
C HIS A 32 -8.87 11.38 -13.45
N HIS A 33 -9.27 10.73 -12.35
CA HIS A 33 -10.40 9.79 -12.36
C HIS A 33 -11.43 10.14 -11.28
N GLN A 34 -12.64 10.49 -11.72
CA GLN A 34 -13.77 10.76 -10.82
C GLN A 34 -14.47 9.48 -10.35
N TYR A 35 -13.71 8.59 -9.72
CA TYR A 35 -14.27 7.36 -9.15
C TYR A 35 -15.16 7.65 -7.94
N PRO A 36 -16.29 6.93 -7.78
CA PRO A 36 -17.07 7.00 -6.56
C PRO A 36 -16.26 6.42 -5.40
N LEU A 37 -16.59 6.81 -4.17
CA LEU A 37 -15.85 6.43 -2.97
C LEU A 37 -15.61 4.91 -2.82
N PRO A 38 -16.60 4.02 -3.07
CA PRO A 38 -16.38 2.58 -2.95
C PRO A 38 -15.28 2.05 -3.89
N VAL A 39 -15.18 2.61 -5.10
CA VAL A 39 -14.15 2.22 -6.07
C VAL A 39 -12.78 2.72 -5.64
N LYS A 40 -12.68 3.93 -5.10
CA LYS A 40 -11.42 4.47 -4.55
C LYS A 40 -10.89 3.61 -3.40
N GLN A 41 -11.78 3.10 -2.54
CA GLN A 41 -11.41 2.21 -1.43
C GLN A 41 -10.84 0.89 -1.94
N LEU A 42 -11.54 0.22 -2.87
CA LEU A 42 -11.06 -1.04 -3.44
C LEU A 42 -9.70 -0.88 -4.15
N LEU A 43 -9.51 0.23 -4.87
CA LEU A 43 -8.23 0.55 -5.52
C LEU A 43 -7.13 0.78 -4.50
N ALA A 44 -7.41 1.49 -3.40
CA ALA A 44 -6.45 1.69 -2.32
C ALA A 44 -6.02 0.37 -1.68
N GLU A 45 -6.98 -0.50 -1.36
CA GLU A 45 -6.72 -1.83 -0.80
C GLU A 45 -5.89 -2.70 -1.76
N LEU A 46 -6.22 -2.68 -3.05
CA LEU A 46 -5.51 -3.44 -4.07
C LEU A 46 -4.06 -2.98 -4.25
N VAL A 47 -3.81 -1.67 -4.26
CA VAL A 47 -2.44 -1.11 -4.38
C VAL A 47 -1.60 -1.50 -3.15
N VAL A 48 -2.17 -1.44 -1.94
CA VAL A 48 -1.47 -1.87 -0.73
C VAL A 48 -1.20 -3.38 -0.77
N ALA A 49 -2.21 -4.20 -1.09
CA ALA A 49 -2.08 -5.65 -1.13
C ALA A 49 -1.04 -6.12 -2.14
N THR A 50 -1.08 -5.59 -3.37
CA THR A 50 -0.09 -5.91 -4.41
C THR A 50 1.32 -5.46 -4.03
N SER A 51 1.47 -4.30 -3.38
CA SER A 51 2.77 -3.83 -2.89
C SER A 51 3.37 -4.77 -1.83
N LEU A 52 2.56 -5.25 -0.89
CA LEU A 52 2.97 -6.21 0.14
C LEU A 52 3.25 -7.60 -0.43
N LEU A 53 2.50 -8.05 -1.43
CA LEU A 53 2.71 -9.37 -2.07
C LEU A 53 3.95 -9.41 -2.99
N THR A 54 4.40 -8.26 -3.48
CA THR A 54 5.57 -8.16 -4.38
C THR A 54 6.91 -8.12 -3.62
N ALA A 55 6.86 -7.80 -2.33
CA ALA A 55 8.00 -7.37 -1.52
C ALA A 55 8.95 -8.47 -1.00
#